data_AF-W1DNH7-F1
#
_entry.id   AF-W1DNH7-F1
#
_cell.length_a   1.000
_cell.length_b   1.000
_cell.length_c   1.000
_cell.angle_alpha   90.00
_cell.angle_beta   90.00
_cell.angle_gamma   90.00
#
_symmetry.space_group_name_H-M   'P 1'
#
loop_
_entity.id
_entity.type
_entity.pdbx_description
1 polymer ?
#
loop_
_entity_poly.entity_id
_entity_poly.type
_entity_poly.pdbx_seq_one_letter_code
_entity_poly.pdbx_strand_id
1 'polypeptide(L)'
;MAEWRLRKARERDLAVNFVVREEHLWSVARYMPTSLGELDSLGLSGSEIRFHGKTLISLVEKAQALPESALPAPLQNLIDMPGYRKVFKDIKALVQEVSTEKGVSAELLASRRQINQLLNWHWQLKTQAGEPELISGWRGELMAERLKRLLNDYPR
;
A
#
# COMPACT_ATOMS: atom_id res chain seq x y z
N MET A 1 7.04 -9.18 -10.21
CA MET A 1 7.90 -9.98 -9.29
C MET A 1 7.22 -10.39 -7.99
N ALA A 2 6.53 -9.50 -7.27
CA ALA A 2 5.84 -9.84 -6.01
C ALA A 2 4.82 -10.99 -6.15
N GLU A 3 4.07 -11.03 -7.26
CA GLU A 3 3.15 -12.12 -7.59
C GLU A 3 3.85 -13.49 -7.62
N TRP A 4 4.99 -13.57 -8.32
CA TRP A 4 5.79 -14.80 -8.37
C TRP A 4 6.26 -15.23 -6.99
N ARG A 5 6.77 -14.29 -6.17
CA ARG A 5 7.22 -14.59 -4.79
C ARG A 5 6.08 -15.16 -3.95
N LEU A 6 4.89 -14.56 -4.03
CA LEU A 6 3.70 -15.01 -3.30
C LEU A 6 3.27 -16.43 -3.74
N ARG A 7 3.26 -16.69 -5.05
CA ARG A 7 2.94 -18.03 -5.56
C ARG A 7 3.98 -19.06 -5.10
N LYS A 8 5.27 -18.74 -5.18
CA LYS A 8 6.35 -19.64 -4.74
C LYS A 8 6.28 -19.92 -3.24
N ALA A 9 5.98 -18.91 -2.42
CA ALA A 9 5.78 -19.03 -0.99
C ALA A 9 4.66 -20.03 -0.65
N ARG A 10 3.51 -19.92 -1.33
CA ARG A 10 2.39 -20.88 -1.19
C ARG A 10 2.76 -22.29 -1.64
N GLU A 11 3.45 -22.43 -2.78
CA GLU A 11 3.90 -23.73 -3.31
C GLU A 11 4.89 -24.47 -2.40
N ARG A 12 5.60 -23.73 -1.54
CA ARG A 12 6.63 -24.26 -0.63
C ARG A 12 6.22 -24.26 0.83
N ASP A 13 5.03 -23.74 1.15
CA ASP A 13 4.57 -23.51 2.52
C ASP A 13 5.59 -22.71 3.35
N LEU A 14 6.05 -21.59 2.78
CA LEU A 14 7.01 -20.69 3.41
C LEU A 14 6.46 -19.28 3.49
N ALA A 15 6.89 -18.51 4.49
CA ALA A 15 6.68 -17.07 4.48
C ALA A 15 7.45 -16.44 3.31
N VAL A 16 6.89 -15.35 2.74
CA VAL A 16 7.43 -14.71 1.53
C VAL A 16 8.90 -14.28 1.67
N ASN A 17 9.32 -13.85 2.86
CA ASN A 17 10.69 -13.41 3.13
C ASN A 17 11.70 -14.57 3.22
N PHE A 18 11.24 -15.82 3.34
CA PHE A 18 12.10 -17.00 3.22
C PHE A 18 12.29 -17.45 1.77
N VAL A 19 11.48 -16.93 0.83
CA VAL A 19 11.70 -17.16 -0.62
C VAL A 19 12.75 -16.16 -1.12
N VAL A 20 12.44 -14.87 -1.02
CA VAL A 20 13.36 -13.76 -1.29
C VAL A 20 12.98 -12.65 -0.32
N ARG A 21 13.96 -12.07 0.37
CA ARG A 21 13.68 -10.97 1.32
C ARG A 21 13.06 -9.77 0.61
N GLU A 22 12.25 -9.00 1.33
CA GLU A 22 11.48 -7.91 0.73
C GLU A 22 12.39 -6.81 0.17
N GLU A 23 13.41 -6.44 0.92
CA GLU A 23 14.41 -5.45 0.54
C GLU A 23 15.16 -5.88 -0.73
N HIS A 24 15.47 -7.16 -0.87
CA HIS A 24 16.13 -7.71 -2.06
C HIS A 24 15.21 -7.67 -3.27
N LEU A 25 13.95 -8.11 -3.12
CA LEU A 25 12.98 -8.11 -4.21
C LEU A 25 12.71 -6.68 -4.72
N TRP A 26 12.67 -5.71 -3.80
CA TRP A 26 12.54 -4.31 -4.14
C TRP A 26 13.80 -3.77 -4.85
N SER A 27 15.00 -4.11 -4.38
CA SER A 27 16.26 -3.73 -5.06
C SER A 27 16.33 -4.25 -6.49
N VAL A 28 15.92 -5.51 -6.73
CA VAL A 28 15.84 -6.08 -8.08
C VAL A 28 14.84 -5.31 -8.95
N ALA A 29 13.67 -4.94 -8.41
CA ALA A 29 12.68 -4.15 -9.14
C ALA A 29 13.15 -2.74 -9.48
N ARG A 30 13.94 -2.14 -8.59
CA ARG A 30 14.44 -0.76 -8.74
C ARG A 30 15.61 -0.66 -9.70
N TYR A 31 16.58 -1.58 -9.59
CA TYR A 31 17.84 -1.51 -10.33
C TYR A 31 17.88 -2.40 -11.56
N MET A 32 16.89 -3.29 -11.75
CA MET A 32 16.70 -4.09 -12.97
C MET A 32 17.96 -4.83 -13.41
N PRO A 33 18.57 -5.67 -12.55
CA PRO A 33 19.82 -6.34 -12.83
C PRO A 33 19.71 -7.33 -13.99
N THR A 34 20.78 -7.46 -14.77
CA THR A 34 20.87 -8.31 -15.96
C THR A 34 21.73 -9.56 -15.79
N SER A 35 22.45 -9.66 -14.66
CA SER A 35 23.37 -10.76 -14.38
C SER A 35 23.30 -11.26 -12.93
N LEU A 36 23.77 -12.49 -12.69
CA LEU A 36 23.82 -13.05 -11.32
C LEU A 36 24.81 -12.30 -10.42
N GLY A 37 25.89 -11.76 -11.00
CA GLY A 37 26.87 -10.95 -10.27
C GLY A 37 26.30 -9.60 -9.82
N GLU A 38 25.39 -9.01 -10.61
CA GLU A 38 24.65 -7.83 -10.17
C GLU A 38 23.68 -8.15 -9.03
N LEU A 39 23.04 -9.33 -9.01
CA LEU A 39 22.22 -9.74 -7.87
C LEU A 39 23.04 -9.83 -6.58
N ASP A 40 24.26 -10.36 -6.66
CA ASP A 40 25.20 -10.40 -5.52
C ASP A 40 25.58 -8.98 -5.08
N SER A 41 25.87 -8.09 -6.04
CA SER A 41 26.19 -6.68 -5.78
C SER A 41 25.02 -5.92 -5.15
N LEU A 42 23.78 -6.34 -5.41
CA LEU A 42 22.56 -5.81 -4.77
C LEU A 42 22.30 -6.38 -3.36
N GLY A 43 23.16 -7.28 -2.87
CA GLY A 43 23.12 -7.83 -1.51
C GLY A 43 22.28 -9.10 -1.36
N LEU A 44 21.84 -9.73 -2.45
CA LEU A 44 21.10 -10.99 -2.36
C LEU A 44 21.99 -12.08 -1.75
N SER A 45 21.40 -12.93 -0.91
CA SER A 45 22.16 -14.05 -0.35
C SER A 45 22.49 -15.10 -1.42
N GLY A 46 23.61 -15.81 -1.25
CA GLY A 46 23.99 -16.89 -2.16
C GLY A 46 22.92 -17.98 -2.32
N SER A 47 22.09 -18.20 -1.28
CA SER A 47 20.93 -19.10 -1.37
C SER A 47 19.86 -18.57 -2.33
N GLU A 48 19.46 -17.31 -2.19
CA GLU A 48 18.49 -16.66 -3.09
C GLU A 48 19.01 -16.64 -4.53
N ILE A 49 20.28 -16.33 -4.75
CA ILE A 49 20.88 -16.33 -6.09
C ILE A 49 20.89 -17.74 -6.67
N ARG A 50 21.34 -18.75 -5.91
CA ARG A 50 21.41 -20.14 -6.35
C ARG A 50 20.04 -20.71 -6.72
N PHE A 51 19.02 -20.47 -5.89
CA PHE A 51 17.68 -21.03 -6.11
C PHE A 51 16.80 -20.20 -7.03
N HIS A 52 16.97 -18.88 -7.05
CA HIS A 52 16.02 -17.95 -7.66
C HIS A 52 16.63 -16.93 -8.60
N GLY A 53 17.97 -16.78 -8.65
CA GLY A 53 18.63 -15.73 -9.44
C GLY A 53 18.25 -15.73 -10.92
N LYS A 54 18.26 -16.89 -11.58
CA LYS A 54 17.80 -17.02 -12.98
C LYS A 54 16.33 -16.61 -13.16
N THR A 55 15.49 -16.89 -12.17
CA THR A 55 14.07 -16.52 -12.23
C THR A 55 13.89 -15.02 -12.08
N LEU A 56 14.64 -14.39 -11.17
CA LEU A 56 14.61 -12.95 -10.95
C LEU A 56 15.05 -12.19 -12.21
N ILE A 57 16.16 -12.60 -12.83
CA ILE A 57 16.64 -12.01 -14.10
C ILE A 57 15.59 -12.17 -15.20
N SER A 58 15.03 -13.38 -15.37
CA SER A 58 13.98 -13.60 -16.37
C SER A 58 12.73 -12.74 -16.14
N LEU A 59 12.38 -12.45 -14.88
CA LEU A 59 11.27 -11.55 -14.56
C LEU A 59 11.61 -10.08 -14.89
N VAL A 60 12.86 -9.67 -14.70
CA VAL A 60 13.35 -8.34 -15.11
C VAL A 60 13.30 -8.20 -16.63
N GLU A 61 13.82 -9.18 -17.37
CA GLU A 61 13.79 -9.21 -18.84
C GLU A 61 12.36 -9.13 -19.38
N LYS A 62 11.44 -9.92 -18.80
CA LYS A 62 10.02 -9.88 -19.15
C LYS A 62 9.41 -8.50 -18.90
N ALA A 63 9.76 -7.85 -17.79
CA ALA A 63 9.24 -6.52 -17.48
C ALA A 63 9.78 -5.45 -18.43
N GLN A 64 11.05 -5.53 -18.84
CA GLN A 64 11.64 -4.62 -19.83
C GLN A 64 11.06 -4.79 -21.23
N ALA A 65 10.64 -6.01 -21.59
CA ALA A 65 10.03 -6.30 -22.89
C ALA A 65 8.55 -5.89 -22.98
N LEU A 66 7.92 -5.44 -21.89
CA LEU A 66 6.52 -5.00 -21.92
C LEU A 66 6.40 -3.68 -22.69
N PRO A 67 5.39 -3.54 -23.57
CA PRO A 67 5.09 -2.25 -24.18
C PRO A 67 4.61 -1.26 -23.11
N GLU A 68 4.87 0.03 -23.32
CA GLU A 68 4.47 1.09 -22.38
C GLU A 68 2.95 1.06 -22.07
N SER A 69 2.13 0.68 -23.04
CA SER A 69 0.68 0.55 -22.88
C SER A 69 0.26 -0.56 -21.90
N ALA A 70 1.14 -1.52 -21.60
CA ALA A 70 0.90 -2.60 -20.65
C ALA A 70 1.50 -2.29 -19.26
N LEU A 71 2.23 -1.18 -19.11
CA LEU A 71 2.80 -0.80 -17.82
C LEU A 71 1.70 -0.26 -16.90
N PRO A 72 1.76 -0.60 -15.60
CA PRO A 72 0.82 -0.05 -14.63
C PRO A 72 1.03 1.45 -14.45
N ALA A 73 -0.05 2.17 -14.17
CA ALA A 73 0.05 3.59 -13.81
C ALA A 73 0.90 3.77 -12.54
N PRO A 74 1.67 4.86 -12.44
CA PRO A 74 2.46 5.15 -11.25
C PRO A 74 1.54 5.33 -10.03
N LEU A 75 1.97 4.80 -8.89
CA LEU A 75 1.23 4.94 -7.64
C LEU A 75 1.35 6.37 -7.12
N GLN A 76 0.20 6.99 -6.84
CA GLN A 76 0.16 8.27 -6.14
C GLN A 76 0.27 8.03 -4.63
N ASN A 77 1.21 8.73 -3.99
CA ASN A 77 1.40 8.63 -2.55
C ASN A 77 0.44 9.58 -1.83
N LEU A 78 -0.35 9.02 -0.90
CA LEU A 78 -1.34 9.77 -0.13
C LEU A 78 -0.74 10.96 0.62
N ILE A 79 0.47 10.80 1.17
CA ILE A 79 1.10 11.83 2.01
C ILE A 79 1.50 13.06 1.19
N ASP A 80 1.71 12.87 -0.11
CA ASP A 80 2.14 13.92 -1.03
C ASP A 80 0.93 14.68 -1.62
N MET A 81 -0.31 14.27 -1.29
CA MET A 81 -1.52 14.96 -1.74
C MET A 81 -1.63 16.35 -1.10
N PRO A 82 -2.02 17.38 -1.88
CA PRO A 82 -2.33 18.69 -1.35
C PRO A 82 -3.35 18.61 -0.21
N GLY A 83 -3.07 19.28 0.90
CA GLY A 83 -3.99 19.31 2.04
C GLY A 83 -3.98 18.07 2.95
N TYR A 84 -3.21 17.01 2.64
CA TYR A 84 -3.16 15.77 3.46
C TYR A 84 -2.99 16.03 4.97
N ARG A 85 -2.00 16.85 5.34
CA ARG A 85 -1.71 17.13 6.76
C ARG A 85 -2.87 17.85 7.44
N LYS A 86 -3.56 18.74 6.71
CA LYS A 86 -4.68 19.53 7.24
C LYS A 86 -5.92 18.65 7.40
N VAL A 87 -6.34 17.94 6.35
CA VAL A 87 -7.51 17.04 6.42
C VAL A 87 -7.31 15.93 7.45
N PHE A 88 -6.09 15.38 7.58
CA PHE A 88 -5.80 14.37 8.59
C PHE A 88 -5.96 14.92 10.02
N LYS A 89 -5.55 16.17 10.26
CA LYS A 89 -5.73 16.84 11.55
C LYS A 89 -7.21 17.11 11.83
N ASP A 90 -7.95 17.58 10.83
CA ASP A 90 -9.36 17.92 10.98
C ASP A 90 -10.21 16.66 11.23
N ILE A 91 -9.93 15.56 10.53
CA ILE A 91 -10.58 14.26 10.81
C ILE A 91 -10.27 13.81 12.23
N LYS A 92 -9.03 13.96 12.72
CA LYS A 92 -8.70 13.62 14.11
C LYS A 92 -9.46 14.46 15.13
N ALA A 93 -9.62 15.77 14.87
CA ALA A 93 -10.41 16.64 15.73
C ALA A 93 -11.88 16.20 15.77
N LEU A 94 -12.46 15.92 14.60
CA LEU A 94 -13.82 15.41 14.49
C LEU A 94 -14.02 14.07 15.24
N VAL A 95 -13.07 13.14 15.12
CA VAL A 95 -13.12 11.86 15.85
C VAL A 95 -13.08 12.10 17.36
N GLN A 96 -12.30 13.08 17.82
CA GLN A 96 -12.23 13.42 19.24
C GLN A 96 -13.54 14.02 19.75
N GLU A 97 -14.22 14.85 18.96
CA GLU A 97 -15.55 15.38 19.29
C GLU A 97 -16.57 14.24 19.42
N VAL A 98 -16.63 13.35 18.43
CA VAL A 98 -17.54 12.19 18.44
C VAL A 98 -17.24 11.26 19.62
N SER A 99 -15.96 11.09 19.97
CA SER A 99 -15.52 10.31 21.12
C SER A 99 -16.12 10.85 22.42
N THR A 100 -16.03 12.16 22.64
CA THR A 100 -16.58 12.82 23.83
C THR A 100 -18.11 12.79 23.85
N GLU A 101 -18.77 13.01 22.70
CA GLU A 101 -20.24 13.00 22.60
C GLU A 101 -20.86 11.61 22.86
N LYS A 102 -20.20 10.55 22.40
CA LYS A 102 -20.75 9.18 22.40
C LYS A 102 -20.17 8.29 23.50
N GLY A 103 -19.16 8.76 24.23
CA GLY A 103 -18.48 8.00 25.28
C GLY A 103 -17.67 6.80 24.74
N VAL A 104 -17.26 6.84 23.47
CA VAL A 104 -16.46 5.78 22.83
C VAL A 104 -15.03 6.27 22.66
N SER A 105 -14.03 5.42 22.92
CA SER A 105 -12.61 5.79 22.73
C SER A 105 -12.31 6.23 21.30
N ALA A 106 -11.61 7.36 21.15
CA ALA A 106 -11.16 7.88 19.86
C ALA A 106 -10.29 6.87 19.07
N GLU A 107 -9.47 6.07 19.77
CA GLU A 107 -8.64 5.03 19.16
C GLU A 107 -9.49 3.90 18.55
N LEU A 108 -10.62 3.56 19.19
CA LEU A 108 -11.56 2.57 18.69
C LEU A 108 -12.37 3.11 17.50
N LEU A 109 -12.70 4.41 17.53
CA LEU A 109 -13.42 5.09 16.46
C LEU A 109 -12.58 5.15 15.18
N ALA A 110 -11.35 5.66 15.26
CA ALA A 110 -10.51 5.80 14.08
C ALA A 110 -9.00 5.64 14.37
N SER A 111 -8.41 4.64 13.74
CA SER A 111 -6.96 4.49 13.61
C SER A 111 -6.39 5.32 12.44
N ARG A 112 -5.08 5.57 12.44
CA ARG A 112 -4.37 6.18 11.30
C ARG A 112 -4.60 5.42 9.99
N ARG A 113 -4.67 4.08 10.04
CA ARG A 113 -4.96 3.23 8.88
C ARG A 113 -6.33 3.55 8.29
N GLN A 114 -7.36 3.66 9.14
CA GLN A 114 -8.74 3.92 8.71
C GLN A 114 -8.92 5.35 8.17
N ILE A 115 -8.26 6.35 8.77
CA ILE A 115 -8.25 7.71 8.22
C ILE A 115 -7.58 7.73 6.84
N ASN A 116 -6.42 7.07 6.70
CA ASN A 116 -5.76 6.98 5.41
C ASN A 116 -6.58 6.17 4.39
N GLN A 117 -7.34 5.16 4.81
CA GLN A 117 -8.26 4.42 3.93
C GLN A 117 -9.33 5.35 3.36
N LEU A 118 -9.98 6.15 4.22
CA LEU A 118 -10.98 7.15 3.83
C LEU A 118 -10.41 8.18 2.85
N LEU A 119 -9.21 8.70 3.11
CA LEU A 119 -8.58 9.69 2.22
C LEU A 119 -8.14 9.09 0.87
N ASN A 120 -7.64 7.85 0.86
CA ASN A 120 -7.35 7.15 -0.39
C ASN A 120 -8.63 6.94 -1.23
N TRP A 121 -9.76 6.69 -0.58
CA TRP A 121 -11.06 6.56 -1.23
C TRP A 121 -11.56 7.91 -1.77
N HIS A 122 -11.51 8.96 -0.94
CA HIS A 122 -11.93 10.31 -1.30
C HIS A 122 -11.21 10.86 -2.53
N TRP A 123 -9.88 10.70 -2.58
CA TRP A 123 -9.07 11.14 -3.72
C TRP A 123 -8.87 10.09 -4.82
N GLN A 124 -9.50 8.92 -4.68
CA GLN A 124 -9.44 7.82 -5.67
C GLN A 124 -8.00 7.40 -6.03
N LEU A 125 -7.09 7.43 -5.05
CA LEU A 125 -5.66 7.13 -5.27
C LEU A 125 -5.38 5.63 -5.46
N LYS A 126 -6.27 4.79 -4.94
CA LYS A 126 -6.16 3.34 -4.99
C LYS A 126 -7.52 2.73 -5.23
N THR A 127 -7.56 1.69 -6.04
CA THR A 127 -8.73 0.83 -6.17
C THR A 127 -8.98 0.16 -4.82
N GLN A 128 -10.07 0.53 -4.15
CA GLN A 128 -10.53 -0.12 -2.92
C GLN A 128 -11.83 -0.85 -3.21
N ALA A 129 -11.97 -2.05 -2.64
CA ALA A 129 -13.22 -2.77 -2.66
C ALA A 129 -14.12 -2.25 -1.54
N GLY A 130 -15.27 -1.70 -1.90
CA GLY A 130 -16.28 -1.22 -0.96
C GLY A 130 -16.01 0.16 -0.37
N GLU A 131 -16.89 0.55 0.55
CA GLU A 131 -16.80 1.83 1.27
C GLU A 131 -15.79 1.77 2.43
N PRO A 132 -15.10 2.88 2.75
CA PRO A 132 -14.20 2.97 3.89
C PRO A 132 -14.88 2.63 5.22
N GLU A 133 -14.12 2.03 6.13
CA GLU A 133 -14.62 1.60 7.45
C GLU A 133 -15.16 2.76 8.31
N LEU A 134 -14.68 3.99 8.09
CA LEU A 134 -15.12 5.17 8.88
C LEU A 134 -16.50 5.69 8.47
N ILE A 135 -16.96 5.36 7.27
CA ILE A 135 -18.25 5.81 6.74
C ILE A 135 -19.22 4.65 6.52
N SER A 136 -18.90 3.46 7.03
CA SER A 136 -19.70 2.24 6.91
C SER A 136 -19.96 1.60 8.28
N GLY A 137 -20.99 0.77 8.36
CA GLY A 137 -21.42 0.08 9.59
C GLY A 137 -21.65 1.02 10.77
N TRP A 138 -21.40 0.52 11.98
CA TRP A 138 -21.62 1.28 13.22
C TRP A 138 -20.78 2.56 13.33
N ARG A 139 -19.60 2.62 12.70
CA ARG A 139 -18.80 3.85 12.65
C ARG A 139 -19.47 4.90 11.78
N GLY A 140 -20.01 4.46 10.64
CA GLY A 140 -20.75 5.33 9.73
C GLY A 140 -21.97 5.96 10.42
N GLU A 141 -22.72 5.19 11.20
CA GLU A 141 -23.86 5.69 11.99
C GLU A 141 -23.48 6.82 12.95
N LEU A 142 -22.24 6.84 13.46
CA LEU A 142 -21.77 7.86 14.40
C LEU A 142 -21.21 9.12 13.72
N MET A 143 -20.55 8.98 12.57
CA MET A 143 -19.74 10.07 12.02
C MET A 143 -19.70 10.19 10.49
N ALA A 144 -20.38 9.33 9.72
CA ALA A 144 -20.32 9.38 8.25
C ALA A 144 -20.71 10.74 7.67
N GLU A 145 -21.84 11.29 8.10
CA GLU A 145 -22.34 12.57 7.57
C GLU A 145 -21.44 13.75 7.90
N ARG A 146 -20.84 13.76 9.11
CA ARG A 146 -19.88 14.79 9.50
C ARG A 146 -18.57 14.65 8.72
N LEU A 147 -18.09 13.43 8.51
CA LEU A 147 -16.91 13.14 7.71
C LEU A 147 -17.10 13.55 6.25
N LYS A 148 -18.23 13.19 5.63
CA LYS A 148 -18.54 13.59 4.25
C LYS A 148 -18.59 15.10 4.07
N ARG A 149 -19.21 15.83 5.01
CA ARG A 149 -19.22 17.30 4.99
C ARG A 149 -17.81 17.88 5.11
N LEU A 150 -17.00 17.37 6.03
CA LEU A 150 -15.61 17.81 6.19
C LEU A 150 -14.80 17.57 4.91
N LEU A 151 -14.99 16.43 4.25
CA LEU A 151 -14.27 16.09 3.02
C LEU A 151 -14.64 16.98 1.82
N ASN A 152 -15.80 17.66 1.82
CA ASN A 152 -16.16 18.61 0.77
C ASN A 152 -15.23 19.84 0.74
N ASP A 153 -14.61 20.18 1.86
CA ASP A 153 -13.63 21.28 1.95
C ASP A 153 -12.26 20.90 1.35
N TYR A 154 -12.10 19.63 0.95
CA TYR A 154 -10.87 19.05 0.44
C TYR A 154 -11.09 18.40 -0.93
N PRO A 155 -11.42 19.18 -1.98
CA PRO A 155 -11.53 18.64 -3.33
C PRO A 155 -10.21 18.00 -3.77
N ARG A 156 -10.30 17.12 -4.77
CA ARG A 156 -9.12 16.53 -5.42
C ARG A 156 -8.30 17.60 -6.14
#